data_AF-A0A1E1F6Y8-F1
#
_entry.id   AF-A0A1E1F6Y8-F1
#
_cell.length_a   1.000
_cell.length_b   1.000
_cell.length_c   1.000
_cell.angle_alpha   90.00
_cell.angle_beta   90.00
_cell.angle_gamma   90.00
#
_symmetry.space_group_name_H-M   'P 1'
#
loop_
_entity.id
_entity.type
_entity.pdbx_description
1 polymer ?
#
loop_
_entity_poly.entity_id
_entity_poly.type
_entity_poly.pdbx_seq_one_letter_code
_entity_poly.pdbx_strand_id
1 'polypeptide(L)'
;MGQVRHGSATTTHAVRAAIQRSQASLATLSRDLGINPKTVAKWRKRATVEDLKTGPKAPHSTTLSEAEEAMVVAFRRHTLLPLDDCLYALQPSIPHLTRSALHRCLQRHGISRLNRTIKEATVKRFHYDSHQQLRTHLADFMAAYNFARRLKTLSGLTPYEYIAKIWTSEPERFIVNPIHQMPGLNT
;
A
#
# COMPACT_ATOMS: atom_id res chain seq x y z
N MET A 1 -14.50 -13.40 13.62
CA MET A 1 -13.24 -12.99 12.96
C MET A 1 -12.09 -13.28 13.93
N GLY A 2 -11.22 -14.24 13.62
CA GLY A 2 -10.11 -14.62 14.50
C GLY A 2 -9.03 -13.54 14.52
N GLN A 3 -8.69 -13.05 15.71
CA GLN A 3 -7.62 -12.07 15.89
C GLN A 3 -6.27 -12.72 15.55
N VAL A 4 -5.54 -12.15 14.59
CA VAL A 4 -4.17 -12.61 14.27
C VAL A 4 -3.28 -12.25 15.45
N ARG A 5 -2.75 -13.25 16.14
CA ARG A 5 -1.87 -13.08 17.30
C ARG A 5 -0.47 -13.51 16.98
N HIS A 6 0.49 -12.86 17.64
CA HIS A 6 1.84 -13.38 17.74
C HIS A 6 1.81 -14.69 18.56
N GLY A 7 2.57 -15.71 18.14
CA GLY A 7 2.55 -17.04 18.77
C GLY A 7 2.92 -17.05 20.27
N SER A 8 3.63 -16.02 20.74
CA SER A 8 4.01 -15.84 22.15
C SER A 8 3.07 -14.94 22.96
N ALA A 9 1.92 -14.53 22.42
CA ALA A 9 1.02 -13.60 23.11
C ALA A 9 0.29 -14.28 24.29
N THR A 10 0.77 -14.07 25.51
CA THR A 10 0.19 -14.64 26.75
C THR A 10 -1.19 -14.04 27.09
N THR A 11 -1.45 -12.78 26.74
CA THR A 11 -2.74 -12.11 27.02
C THR A 11 -3.66 -12.16 25.81
N THR A 12 -4.42 -13.25 25.71
CA THR A 12 -5.45 -13.41 24.68
C THR A 12 -6.67 -12.53 24.95
N HIS A 13 -7.50 -12.28 23.93
CA HIS A 13 -8.77 -11.57 24.08
C HIS A 13 -9.69 -12.23 25.13
N ALA A 14 -9.72 -13.56 25.18
CA ALA A 14 -10.48 -14.31 26.19
C ALA A 14 -9.96 -14.02 27.61
N VAL A 15 -8.62 -14.05 27.79
CA VAL A 15 -7.96 -13.71 29.05
C VAL A 15 -8.23 -12.26 29.45
N ARG A 16 -8.14 -11.31 28.52
CA ARG A 16 -8.44 -9.88 28.76
C ARG A 16 -9.90 -9.67 29.19
N ALA A 17 -10.84 -10.33 28.52
CA ALA A 17 -12.25 -10.29 28.87
C ALA A 17 -12.54 -10.92 30.24
N ALA A 18 -11.85 -12.02 30.58
CA ALA A 18 -11.95 -12.66 31.89
C ALA A 18 -11.42 -11.73 33.01
N ILE A 19 -10.29 -11.05 32.78
CA ILE A 19 -9.73 -10.05 33.72
C ILE A 19 -10.71 -8.90 33.98
N GLN A 20 -11.39 -8.41 32.94
CA GLN A 20 -12.37 -7.32 33.06
C GLN A 20 -13.64 -7.71 33.82
N ARG A 21 -14.17 -8.93 33.61
CA ARG A 21 -15.40 -9.40 34.28
C ARG A 21 -15.20 -9.88 35.71
N SER A 22 -14.00 -10.35 36.05
CA SER A 22 -13.72 -10.90 37.36
C SER A 22 -13.78 -9.82 38.45
N GLN A 23 -14.26 -10.18 39.65
CA GLN A 23 -14.19 -9.36 40.87
C GLN A 23 -13.02 -9.80 41.79
N ALA A 24 -12.26 -10.83 41.42
CA ALA A 24 -11.16 -11.35 42.23
C ALA A 24 -10.00 -10.34 42.33
N SER A 25 -9.18 -10.47 43.37
CA SER A 25 -8.02 -9.59 43.57
C SER A 25 -7.00 -9.70 42.42
N LEU A 26 -6.18 -8.65 42.23
CA LEU A 26 -5.12 -8.65 41.21
C LEU A 26 -4.09 -9.78 41.45
N ALA A 27 -3.81 -10.09 42.72
CA ALA A 27 -2.86 -11.14 43.09
C ALA A 27 -3.41 -12.54 42.75
N THR A 28 -4.69 -12.78 42.98
CA THR A 28 -5.38 -14.02 42.64
C THR A 28 -5.34 -14.25 41.13
N LEU A 29 -5.79 -13.26 40.35
CA LEU A 29 -5.78 -13.36 38.88
C LEU A 29 -4.39 -13.50 38.30
N SER A 30 -3.38 -12.87 38.91
CA SER A 30 -1.99 -13.00 38.48
C SER A 30 -1.50 -14.44 38.62
N ARG A 31 -1.82 -15.10 39.75
CA ARG A 31 -1.45 -16.48 40.03
C ARG A 31 -2.17 -17.45 39.10
N ASP A 32 -3.49 -17.32 38.97
CA ASP A 32 -4.33 -18.25 38.21
C ASP A 32 -4.04 -18.20 36.71
N LEU A 33 -3.73 -17.01 36.18
CA LEU A 33 -3.47 -16.81 34.76
C LEU A 33 -1.98 -16.83 34.41
N GLY A 34 -1.07 -16.87 35.38
CA GLY A 34 0.38 -16.80 35.15
C GLY A 34 0.85 -15.49 34.51
N ILE A 35 0.18 -14.37 34.81
CA ILE A 35 0.43 -13.06 34.18
C ILE A 35 0.91 -12.05 35.21
N ASN A 36 1.86 -11.18 34.84
CA ASN A 36 2.35 -10.11 35.70
C ASN A 36 1.20 -9.27 36.31
N PRO A 37 1.17 -9.03 37.64
CA PRO A 37 0.12 -8.23 38.30
C PRO A 37 -0.11 -6.85 37.66
N LYS A 38 0.95 -6.19 37.15
CA LYS A 38 0.84 -4.91 36.44
C LYS A 38 0.03 -5.03 35.15
N THR A 39 0.15 -6.16 34.46
CA THR A 39 -0.60 -6.45 33.24
C THR A 39 -2.08 -6.71 33.56
N VAL A 40 -2.38 -7.42 34.65
CA VAL A 40 -3.77 -7.61 35.13
C VAL A 40 -4.39 -6.26 35.48
N ALA A 41 -3.67 -5.43 36.25
CA ALA A 41 -4.13 -4.08 36.61
C ALA A 41 -4.38 -3.20 35.38
N LYS A 42 -3.47 -3.24 34.40
CA LYS A 42 -3.60 -2.53 33.12
C LYS A 42 -4.87 -2.94 32.38
N TRP A 43 -5.12 -4.24 32.21
CA TRP A 43 -6.27 -4.72 31.44
C TRP A 43 -7.60 -4.54 32.18
N ARG A 44 -7.61 -4.63 33.51
CA ARG A 44 -8.82 -4.34 34.30
C ARG A 44 -9.27 -2.88 34.21
N LYS A 45 -8.33 -1.93 34.10
CA LYS A 45 -8.64 -0.49 33.96
C LYS A 45 -9.05 -0.08 32.54
N ARG A 46 -8.82 -0.89 31.51
CA ARG A 46 -9.15 -0.54 30.12
C ARG A 46 -10.65 -0.70 29.88
N ALA A 47 -11.23 0.19 29.07
CA ALA A 47 -12.61 0.06 28.61
C ALA A 47 -12.78 -1.05 27.55
N THR A 48 -11.74 -1.29 26.73
CA THR A 48 -11.78 -2.27 25.63
C THR A 48 -10.72 -3.36 25.82
N VAL A 49 -11.04 -4.55 25.30
CA VAL A 49 -10.13 -5.71 25.20
C VAL A 49 -9.26 -5.71 23.94
N GLU A 50 -9.60 -4.84 22.99
CA GLU A 50 -8.86 -4.67 21.75
C GLU A 50 -7.51 -4.00 21.97
N ASP A 51 -6.55 -4.38 21.14
CA ASP A 51 -5.26 -3.70 21.11
C ASP A 51 -5.43 -2.32 20.49
N LEU A 52 -4.96 -1.30 21.21
CA LEU A 52 -4.90 0.06 20.71
C LEU A 52 -3.65 0.20 19.84
N LYS A 53 -3.76 0.97 18.74
CA LYS A 53 -2.60 1.35 17.94
C LYS A 53 -1.56 1.98 18.87
N THR A 54 -0.37 1.42 18.86
CA THR A 54 0.78 1.96 19.60
C THR A 54 1.42 3.04 18.72
N GLY A 55 1.64 4.22 19.29
CA GLY A 55 2.29 5.34 18.60
C GLY A 55 1.48 6.64 18.63
N PRO A 56 1.97 7.70 17.95
CA PRO A 56 1.31 8.99 17.88
C PRO A 56 -0.08 8.90 17.26
N LYS A 57 -1.06 9.65 17.80
CA LYS A 57 -2.42 9.71 17.24
C LYS A 57 -2.45 10.27 15.82
N ALA A 58 -1.59 11.25 15.53
CA ALA A 58 -1.42 11.85 14.21
C ALA A 58 0.00 11.56 13.69
N PRO A 59 0.19 10.56 12.82
CA PRO A 59 1.51 10.21 12.29
C PRO A 59 1.98 11.25 11.25
N HIS A 60 2.83 12.18 11.68
CA HIS A 60 3.48 13.17 10.82
C HIS A 60 4.98 12.92 10.72
N SER A 61 5.62 13.46 9.69
CA SER A 61 7.08 13.46 9.59
C SER A 61 7.65 14.46 10.61
N THR A 62 8.76 14.12 11.27
CA THR A 62 9.54 15.10 12.04
C THR A 62 10.60 15.80 11.19
N THR A 63 10.85 15.30 9.97
CA THR A 63 11.94 15.76 9.10
C THR A 63 11.46 16.38 7.79
N LEU A 64 10.17 16.28 7.48
CA LEU A 64 9.57 16.85 6.26
C LEU A 64 8.45 17.78 6.69
N SER A 65 8.41 18.96 6.08
CA SER A 65 7.25 19.86 6.17
C SER A 65 6.05 19.28 5.44
N GLU A 66 4.87 19.82 5.70
CA GLU A 66 3.63 19.42 5.00
C GLU A 66 3.73 19.62 3.48
N ALA A 67 4.38 20.72 3.05
CA ALA A 67 4.60 21.02 1.64
C ALA A 67 5.56 20.02 0.97
N GLU A 68 6.66 19.68 1.65
CA GLU A 68 7.61 18.67 1.16
C GLU A 68 6.97 17.29 1.09
N GLU A 69 6.15 16.93 2.08
CA GLU A 69 5.39 15.69 2.10
C GLU A 69 4.39 15.63 0.95
N ALA A 70 3.65 16.71 0.71
CA ALA A 70 2.73 16.82 -0.43
C ALA A 70 3.47 16.68 -1.77
N MET A 71 4.63 17.34 -1.92
CA MET A 71 5.46 17.24 -3.13
C MET A 71 5.95 15.81 -3.36
N VAL A 72 6.47 15.13 -2.33
CA VAL A 72 6.88 13.73 -2.40
C VAL A 72 5.73 12.81 -2.84
N VAL A 73 4.55 13.00 -2.24
CA VAL A 73 3.36 12.18 -2.54
C VAL A 73 2.88 12.41 -3.97
N ALA A 74 2.80 13.67 -4.40
CA ALA A 74 2.42 14.02 -5.77
C ALA A 74 3.43 13.43 -6.77
N PHE A 75 4.73 13.66 -6.54
CA PHE A 75 5.80 13.15 -7.39
C PHE A 75 5.73 11.63 -7.53
N ARG A 76 5.53 10.89 -6.43
CA ARG A 76 5.41 9.44 -6.45
C ARG A 76 4.20 8.97 -7.27
N ARG A 77 3.06 9.64 -7.14
CA ARG A 77 1.82 9.29 -7.85
C ARG A 77 1.91 9.53 -9.35
N HIS A 78 2.63 10.56 -9.77
CA HIS A 78 2.77 10.91 -11.20
C HIS A 78 3.87 10.12 -11.90
N THR A 79 5.02 9.93 -11.24
CA THR A 79 6.20 9.34 -11.90
C THR A 79 6.25 7.83 -11.79
N LEU A 80 5.69 7.24 -10.73
CA LEU A 80 5.77 5.81 -10.43
C LEU A 80 7.21 5.26 -10.49
N LEU A 81 8.19 6.12 -10.20
CA LEU A 81 9.60 5.72 -10.18
C LEU A 81 9.90 4.79 -9.00
N PRO A 82 10.94 3.95 -9.07
CA PRO A 82 11.50 3.27 -7.90
C PRO A 82 11.88 4.23 -6.77
N LEU A 83 11.98 3.72 -5.53
CA LEU A 83 12.23 4.53 -4.35
C LEU A 83 13.52 5.36 -4.46
N ASP A 84 14.59 4.73 -4.97
CA ASP A 84 15.92 5.36 -5.08
C ASP A 84 15.96 6.42 -6.19
N ASP A 85 15.22 6.21 -7.28
CA ASP A 85 15.08 7.21 -8.35
C ASP A 85 14.23 8.42 -7.89
N CYS A 86 13.17 8.17 -7.11
CA CYS A 86 12.43 9.25 -6.46
C CYS A 86 13.32 10.06 -5.51
N LEU A 87 14.21 9.40 -4.77
CA LEU A 87 15.15 10.08 -3.88
C LEU A 87 16.07 11.00 -4.68
N TYR A 88 16.71 10.47 -5.73
CA TYR A 88 17.64 11.24 -6.55
C TYR A 88 16.95 12.45 -7.22
N ALA A 89 15.73 12.27 -7.75
CA ALA A 89 15.00 13.33 -8.42
C ALA A 89 14.50 14.43 -7.47
N LEU A 90 14.18 14.10 -6.22
CA LEU A 90 13.65 15.05 -5.23
C LEU A 90 14.74 15.74 -4.40
N GLN A 91 15.94 15.18 -4.34
CA GLN A 91 17.04 15.71 -3.54
C GLN A 91 17.46 17.16 -3.90
N PRO A 92 17.43 17.60 -5.18
CA PRO A 92 17.68 19.00 -5.52
C PRO A 92 16.69 19.98 -4.89
N SER A 93 15.43 19.56 -4.71
CA SER A 93 14.37 20.40 -4.11
C SER A 93 14.25 20.21 -2.60
N ILE A 94 14.64 19.04 -2.07
CA ILE A 94 14.65 18.71 -0.64
C ILE A 94 16.02 18.14 -0.28
N PRO A 95 17.04 18.98 -0.01
CA PRO A 95 18.43 18.53 0.18
C PRO A 95 18.62 17.58 1.36
N HIS A 96 17.82 17.74 2.42
CA HIS A 96 17.83 16.88 3.62
C HIS A 96 16.97 15.62 3.48
N LEU A 97 16.38 15.36 2.31
CA LEU A 97 15.59 14.15 2.09
C LEU A 97 16.49 12.93 2.19
N THR A 98 16.19 12.07 3.17
CA THR A 98 16.84 10.77 3.29
C THR A 98 15.94 9.67 2.73
N ARG A 99 16.56 8.58 2.26
CA ARG A 99 15.85 7.37 1.83
C ARG A 99 14.82 6.89 2.84
N SER A 100 15.17 6.91 4.12
CA SER A 100 14.31 6.46 5.21
C SER A 100 13.13 7.41 5.45
N ALA A 101 13.35 8.72 5.39
CA ALA A 101 12.28 9.72 5.48
C ALA A 101 11.30 9.58 4.30
N LEU A 102 11.83 9.43 3.09
CA LEU A 102 11.05 9.17 1.88
C LEU A 102 10.21 7.89 2.02
N HIS A 103 10.83 6.77 2.39
CA HIS A 103 10.12 5.50 2.55
C HIS A 103 9.00 5.59 3.59
N ARG A 104 9.26 6.19 4.76
CA ARG A 104 8.24 6.36 5.82
C ARG A 104 7.11 7.27 5.37
N CYS A 105 7.40 8.34 4.63
CA CYS A 105 6.41 9.21 4.01
C CYS A 105 5.50 8.40 3.09
N LEU A 106 6.06 7.70 2.10
CA LEU A 106 5.26 6.90 1.16
C LEU A 106 4.49 5.77 1.84
N GLN A 107 5.03 5.19 2.92
CA GLN A 107 4.34 4.17 3.70
C GLN A 107 3.13 4.73 4.46
N ARG A 108 3.24 5.91 5.07
CA ARG A 108 2.11 6.59 5.73
C ARG A 108 0.98 6.89 4.74
N HIS A 109 1.31 7.21 3.49
CA HIS A 109 0.36 7.46 2.41
C HIS A 109 -0.07 6.22 1.62
N GLY A 110 0.37 5.01 2.01
CA GLY A 110 -0.02 3.76 1.37
C GLY A 110 0.52 3.53 -0.04
N ILE A 111 1.49 4.33 -0.49
CA ILE A 111 2.04 4.35 -1.86
C ILE A 111 3.51 3.90 -1.95
N SER A 112 4.06 3.35 -0.86
CA SER A 112 5.43 2.81 -0.83
C SER A 112 5.62 1.66 -1.83
N ARG A 113 4.61 0.79 -1.98
CA ARG A 113 4.71 -0.37 -2.89
C ARG A 113 4.38 0.08 -4.31
N LEU A 114 5.37 -0.03 -5.21
CA LEU A 114 5.10 0.04 -6.64
C LEU A 114 4.25 -1.15 -7.06
N ASN A 115 3.35 -0.95 -8.02
CA ASN A 115 2.52 -2.02 -8.57
C ASN A 115 3.44 -3.15 -9.07
N ARG A 116 3.21 -4.40 -8.62
CA ARG A 116 4.17 -5.50 -8.81
C ARG A 116 4.54 -5.72 -10.27
N THR A 117 3.58 -5.55 -11.17
CA THR A 117 3.79 -5.68 -12.62
C THR A 117 4.57 -4.54 -13.22
N ILE A 118 4.36 -3.31 -12.72
CA ILE A 118 5.19 -2.17 -13.14
C ILE A 118 6.61 -2.42 -12.65
N LYS A 119 6.79 -2.87 -11.40
CA LYS A 119 8.11 -3.20 -10.84
C LYS A 119 8.81 -4.31 -11.63
N GLU A 120 8.12 -5.39 -11.98
CA GLU A 120 8.70 -6.50 -12.75
C GLU A 120 9.05 -6.09 -14.19
N ALA A 121 8.33 -5.11 -14.75
CA ALA A 121 8.61 -4.53 -16.07
C ALA A 121 9.73 -3.46 -16.04
N THR A 122 9.83 -2.66 -14.98
CA THR A 122 10.81 -1.55 -14.88
C THR A 122 12.11 -1.91 -14.16
N VAL A 123 12.11 -2.91 -13.27
CA VAL A 123 13.31 -3.33 -12.52
C VAL A 123 14.14 -4.36 -13.28
N LYS A 124 13.56 -5.06 -14.27
CA LYS A 124 14.39 -5.75 -15.25
C LYS A 124 15.12 -4.70 -16.07
N ARG A 125 16.43 -4.60 -15.90
CA ARG A 125 17.29 -3.84 -16.82
C ARG A 125 17.25 -4.54 -18.18
N PHE A 126 16.35 -4.10 -19.05
CA PHE A 126 16.38 -4.48 -20.45
C PHE A 126 17.42 -3.61 -21.15
N HIS A 127 18.44 -4.24 -21.72
CA HIS A 127 19.29 -3.57 -22.69
C HIS A 127 18.57 -3.61 -24.04
N TYR A 128 18.55 -2.47 -24.72
CA TYR A 128 17.99 -2.36 -26.05
C TYR A 128 19.09 -1.97 -27.02
N ASP A 129 19.29 -2.79 -28.04
CA ASP A 129 20.27 -2.57 -29.09
C ASP A 129 19.79 -1.50 -30.09
N SER A 130 18.48 -1.22 -30.12
CA SER A 130 17.88 -0.18 -30.97
C SER A 130 16.58 0.40 -30.42
N HIS A 131 16.22 1.61 -30.88
CA HIS A 131 14.93 2.23 -30.58
C HIS A 131 13.76 1.35 -31.08
N GLN A 132 13.93 0.63 -32.19
CA GLN A 132 12.88 -0.24 -32.69
C GLN A 132 12.58 -1.39 -31.71
N GLN A 133 13.61 -1.99 -31.12
CA GLN A 133 13.45 -3.05 -30.12
C GLN A 133 12.72 -2.54 -28.86
N LEU A 134 13.01 -1.31 -28.43
CA LEU A 134 12.28 -0.66 -27.34
C LEU A 134 10.80 -0.45 -27.71
N ARG A 135 10.51 0.05 -28.92
CA ARG A 135 9.14 0.29 -29.39
C ARG A 135 8.33 -1.01 -29.43
N THR A 136 8.91 -2.09 -29.94
CA THR A 136 8.26 -3.41 -29.97
C THR A 136 7.96 -3.90 -28.57
N HIS A 137 8.94 -3.87 -27.67
CA HIS A 137 8.75 -4.34 -26.30
C HIS A 137 7.69 -3.52 -25.54
N LEU A 138 7.67 -2.19 -25.73
CA LEU A 138 6.62 -1.33 -25.17
C LEU A 138 5.24 -1.67 -25.75
N ALA A 139 5.14 -1.92 -27.06
CA ALA A 139 3.90 -2.32 -27.71
C ALA A 139 3.39 -3.65 -27.15
N ASP A 140 4.27 -4.65 -27.02
CA ASP A 140 3.94 -5.96 -26.46
C ASP A 140 3.48 -5.85 -25.00
N PHE A 141 4.16 -5.03 -24.20
CA PHE A 141 3.78 -4.79 -22.81
C PHE A 141 2.39 -4.13 -22.71
N MET A 142 2.16 -3.08 -23.50
CA MET A 142 0.86 -2.41 -23.54
C MET A 142 -0.24 -3.36 -24.01
N ALA A 143 0.03 -4.18 -25.02
CA ALA A 143 -0.92 -5.17 -25.53
C ALA A 143 -1.27 -6.22 -24.46
N ALA A 144 -0.27 -6.79 -23.80
CA ALA A 144 -0.47 -7.74 -22.72
C ALA A 144 -1.26 -7.13 -21.55
N TYR A 145 -0.95 -5.88 -21.16
CA TYR A 145 -1.65 -5.20 -20.08
C TYR A 145 -3.10 -4.88 -20.46
N ASN A 146 -3.34 -4.31 -21.64
CA ASN A 146 -4.66 -3.85 -22.05
C ASN A 146 -5.60 -4.98 -22.44
N PHE A 147 -5.09 -6.06 -23.05
CA PHE A 147 -5.92 -7.10 -23.68
C PHE A 147 -5.80 -8.48 -23.04
N ALA A 148 -4.67 -8.86 -22.43
CA ALA A 148 -4.50 -10.20 -21.86
C ALA A 148 -4.74 -10.23 -20.35
N ARG A 149 -4.41 -9.13 -19.64
CA ARG A 149 -4.41 -9.13 -18.18
C ARG A 149 -5.76 -8.76 -17.57
N ARG A 150 -6.38 -9.72 -16.89
CA ARG A 150 -7.60 -9.50 -16.09
C ARG A 150 -7.29 -8.93 -14.71
N LEU A 151 -7.97 -7.86 -14.33
CA LEU A 151 -7.73 -7.14 -13.08
C LEU A 151 -8.88 -7.31 -12.09
N LYS A 152 -8.57 -7.74 -10.86
CA LYS A 152 -9.57 -7.89 -9.78
C LYS A 152 -10.28 -6.57 -9.44
N THR A 153 -9.58 -5.45 -9.56
CA THR A 153 -10.13 -4.11 -9.36
C THR A 153 -11.16 -3.71 -10.40
N LEU A 154 -11.10 -4.31 -11.59
CA LEU A 154 -12.06 -4.11 -12.68
C LEU A 154 -13.06 -5.28 -12.74
N SER A 155 -13.32 -5.92 -11.60
CA SER A 155 -14.21 -7.08 -11.48
C SER A 155 -13.86 -8.24 -12.44
N GLY A 156 -12.56 -8.43 -12.70
CA GLY A 156 -12.07 -9.50 -13.57
C GLY A 156 -12.04 -9.15 -15.06
N LEU A 157 -12.37 -7.91 -15.44
CA LEU A 157 -12.21 -7.41 -16.81
C LEU A 157 -10.76 -7.02 -17.08
N THR A 158 -10.38 -7.08 -18.36
CA THR A 158 -9.17 -6.42 -18.87
C THR A 158 -9.39 -4.90 -18.91
N PRO A 159 -8.31 -4.09 -18.89
CA PRO A 159 -8.44 -2.65 -19.05
C PRO A 159 -9.24 -2.23 -20.30
N TYR A 160 -9.02 -2.90 -21.43
CA TYR A 160 -9.77 -2.61 -22.66
C TYR A 160 -11.26 -2.95 -22.53
N GLU A 161 -11.60 -4.15 -22.06
CA GLU A 161 -13.01 -4.56 -21.86
C GLU A 161 -13.74 -3.61 -20.90
N TYR A 162 -13.05 -3.17 -19.84
CA TYR A 162 -13.60 -2.20 -18.91
C TYR A 162 -13.87 -0.85 -19.60
N ILE A 163 -12.90 -0.33 -20.35
CA ILE A 163 -13.06 0.94 -21.08
C ILE A 163 -14.21 0.85 -22.09
N ALA A 164 -14.28 -0.25 -22.87
CA ALA A 164 -15.37 -0.47 -23.82
C ALA A 164 -16.75 -0.52 -23.14
N LYS A 165 -16.83 -1.16 -21.96
CA LYS A 165 -18.05 -1.19 -21.16
C LYS A 165 -18.47 0.19 -20.67
N ILE A 166 -17.53 0.99 -20.15
CA ILE A 166 -17.83 2.35 -19.69
C ILE A 166 -18.19 3.24 -20.87
N TRP A 167 -17.50 3.15 -22.00
CA TRP A 167 -17.86 3.89 -23.22
C TRP A 167 -19.29 3.58 -23.69
N THR A 168 -19.71 2.31 -23.63
CA THR A 168 -21.09 1.92 -24.01
C THR A 168 -22.14 2.51 -23.05
N SER A 169 -21.77 2.75 -21.79
CA SER A 169 -22.69 3.21 -20.74
C SER A 169 -22.70 4.73 -20.58
N GLU A 170 -21.54 5.38 -20.76
CA GLU A 170 -21.24 6.79 -20.49
C GLU A 170 -20.27 7.35 -21.55
N PRO A 171 -20.67 7.44 -22.83
CA PRO A 171 -19.79 7.86 -23.93
C PRO A 171 -19.29 9.31 -23.79
N GLU A 172 -20.06 10.19 -23.17
CA GLU A 172 -19.72 11.61 -22.96
C GLU A 172 -18.45 11.82 -22.12
N ARG A 173 -18.00 10.81 -21.39
CA ARG A 173 -16.77 10.85 -20.59
C ARG A 173 -15.50 10.71 -21.42
N PHE A 174 -15.61 10.39 -22.71
CA PHE A 174 -14.45 10.20 -23.58
C PHE A 174 -14.50 11.14 -24.77
N ILE A 175 -13.34 11.71 -25.09
CA ILE A 175 -13.15 12.64 -26.21
C ILE A 175 -13.14 11.87 -27.55
N VAL A 176 -12.74 10.60 -27.53
CA VAL A 176 -12.53 9.77 -28.72
C VAL A 176 -13.11 8.38 -28.46
N ASN A 177 -13.68 7.77 -29.51
CA ASN A 177 -14.17 6.39 -29.44
C ASN A 177 -13.00 5.40 -29.25
N PRO A 178 -12.93 4.68 -28.11
CA PRO A 178 -11.82 3.80 -27.79
C PRO A 178 -11.82 2.48 -28.57
N ILE A 179 -12.94 2.11 -29.22
CA ILE A 179 -13.09 0.83 -29.92
C ILE A 179 -12.28 0.80 -31.22
N HIS A 180 -12.00 1.97 -31.83
CA HIS A 180 -11.24 2.07 -33.07
C HIS A 180 -9.71 2.08 -32.88
N GLN A 181 -9.21 2.14 -31.64
CA GLN A 181 -7.78 2.10 -31.34
C GLN A 181 -7.29 0.67 -31.06
N MET A 182 -7.76 -0.31 -31.82
CA MET A 182 -7.08 -1.60 -31.88
C MET A 182 -5.78 -1.40 -32.67
N PRO A 183 -4.59 -1.67 -32.11
CA PRO A 183 -3.53 -2.18 -32.95
C PRO A 183 -4.04 -3.57 -33.37
N GLY A 184 -4.62 -3.69 -34.56
CA GLY A 184 -4.77 -5.00 -35.19
C GLY A 184 -3.41 -5.71 -35.21
N LEU A 185 -3.41 -7.03 -35.41
CA LEU A 185 -2.17 -7.75 -35.69
C LEU A 185 -1.45 -7.01 -36.84
N ASN A 186 -0.39 -6.28 -36.52
CA ASN A 186 0.49 -5.73 -37.54
C ASN A 186 1.24 -6.94 -38.11
N THR A 187 0.87 -7.32 -39.33
CA THR A 187 1.80 -7.95 -40.29
C THR A 187 3.04 -7.09 -40.44
#